data_AF-A0A9D0XP55-F1
#
_entry.id   AF-A0A9D0XP55-F1
#
_cell.length_a   1.000
_cell.length_b   1.000
_cell.length_c   1.000
_cell.angle_alpha   90.00
_cell.angle_beta   90.00
_cell.angle_gamma   90.00
#
_symmetry.space_group_name_H-M   'P 1'
#
loop_
_entity.id
_entity.type
_entity.pdbx_description
1 polymer ?
#
loop_
_entity_poly.entity_id
_entity_poly.type
_entity_poly.pdbx_seq_one_letter_code
_entity_poly.pdbx_strand_id
1 'polypeptide(L)'
;MRDARGTGVMEERTDAEALKAEGLRLFEEGLYEEAAERFGQAQELFAAEGNLAEAAEMLNNLGVTYRMLHQWDQARTALEEAQRTFARLGDRSREAQTLGNLGGLLATKGDRLRAQEYLRRAADIFAELGDRQREGETLIALGIQMWKAGDRRGGLQTYREGLQILENPNPQQRFILRLLGWLFWLLRWPV
;
A
#
# COMPACT_ATOMS: atom_id res chain seq x y z
N MET A 1 -40.27 -43.76 22.08
CA MET A 1 -38.98 -44.25 21.53
C MET A 1 -38.33 -43.03 20.88
N ARG A 2 -37.18 -42.55 21.36
CA ARG A 2 -35.81 -43.01 20.97
C ARG A 2 -35.65 -43.08 19.45
N ASP A 3 -34.66 -42.51 18.77
CA ASP A 3 -33.58 -41.54 19.06
C ASP A 3 -33.22 -40.88 17.69
N ALA A 4 -32.41 -39.83 17.52
CA ALA A 4 -31.39 -39.23 18.38
C ALA A 4 -31.22 -37.70 18.16
N ARG A 5 -30.19 -37.14 18.81
CA ARG A 5 -29.59 -35.80 18.65
C ARG A 5 -28.98 -35.58 17.26
N GLY A 6 -29.43 -34.53 16.56
CA GLY A 6 -28.70 -33.87 15.47
C GLY A 6 -27.88 -32.66 15.95
N THR A 7 -27.37 -32.68 17.18
CA THR A 7 -26.42 -31.67 17.69
C THR A 7 -25.03 -31.95 17.12
N GLY A 8 -24.90 -31.83 15.80
CA GLY A 8 -23.65 -31.84 15.08
C GLY A 8 -23.30 -30.40 14.72
N VAL A 9 -22.38 -29.83 15.51
CA VAL A 9 -21.56 -28.64 15.23
C VAL A 9 -22.18 -27.70 14.17
N MET A 10 -22.83 -26.63 14.64
CA MET A 10 -22.75 -25.37 13.90
C MET A 10 -21.26 -25.02 13.89
N GLU A 11 -20.54 -25.49 12.87
CA GLU A 11 -19.26 -24.89 12.56
C GLU A 11 -19.57 -23.41 12.36
N GLU A 12 -18.93 -22.57 13.18
CA GLU A 12 -18.63 -21.22 12.72
C GLU A 12 -17.88 -21.42 11.41
N ARG A 13 -18.62 -21.36 10.30
CA ARG A 13 -18.05 -21.06 9.00
C ARG A 13 -17.51 -19.65 9.17
N THR A 14 -16.25 -19.60 9.58
CA THR A 14 -15.44 -18.40 9.57
C THR A 14 -15.42 -17.91 8.14
N ASP A 15 -16.31 -16.97 7.86
CA ASP A 15 -16.41 -16.34 6.56
C ASP A 15 -15.09 -15.59 6.31
N ALA A 16 -14.50 -15.77 5.13
CA ALA A 16 -13.26 -15.10 4.77
C ALA A 16 -13.42 -13.56 4.85
N GLU A 17 -14.61 -13.03 4.55
CA GLU A 17 -14.94 -11.62 4.70
C GLU A 17 -15.03 -11.18 6.17
N ALA A 18 -15.52 -12.05 7.07
CA ALA A 18 -15.57 -11.76 8.50
C ALA A 18 -14.16 -11.72 9.12
N LEU A 19 -13.30 -12.67 8.75
CA LEU A 19 -11.89 -12.70 9.15
C LEU A 19 -11.12 -11.49 8.59
N LYS A 20 -11.37 -11.12 7.32
CA LYS A 20 -10.83 -9.90 6.70
C LYS A 20 -11.24 -8.64 7.48
N ALA A 21 -12.53 -8.51 7.81
CA ALA A 21 -13.04 -7.38 8.57
C ALA A 21 -12.48 -7.33 10.00
N GLU A 22 -12.34 -8.47 10.68
CA GLU A 22 -11.70 -8.54 12.00
C GLU A 22 -10.23 -8.15 11.93
N GLY A 23 -9.48 -8.66 10.95
CA GLY A 23 -8.08 -8.31 10.73
C GLY A 23 -7.87 -6.82 10.47
N LEU A 24 -8.75 -6.17 9.69
CA LEU A 24 -8.71 -4.72 9.47
C LEU A 24 -8.92 -3.95 10.78
N ARG A 25 -9.92 -4.33 11.59
CA ARG A 25 -10.18 -3.71 12.90
C ARG A 25 -8.99 -3.87 13.86
N LEU A 26 -8.42 -5.07 13.94
CA LEU A 26 -7.24 -5.35 14.79
C LEU A 26 -6.01 -4.54 14.35
N PHE A 27 -5.82 -4.39 13.02
CA PHE A 27 -4.75 -3.55 12.48
C PHE A 27 -4.92 -2.07 12.84
N GLU A 28 -6.15 -1.54 12.79
CA GLU A 28 -6.46 -0.16 13.22
C GLU A 28 -6.27 0.04 14.73
N GLU A 29 -6.55 -0.99 15.54
CA GLU A 29 -6.29 -1.02 16.99
C GLU A 29 -4.79 -1.19 17.35
N GLY A 30 -3.93 -1.48 16.36
CA GLY A 30 -2.50 -1.72 16.55
C GLY A 30 -2.14 -3.12 17.07
N LEU A 31 -3.11 -4.04 17.09
CA LEU A 31 -2.96 -5.45 17.45
C LEU A 31 -2.47 -6.24 16.23
N TYR A 32 -1.22 -5.98 15.84
CA TYR A 32 -0.68 -6.42 14.56
C TYR A 32 -0.44 -7.94 14.50
N GLU A 33 -0.08 -8.58 15.61
CA GLU A 33 0.05 -10.04 15.70
C GLU A 33 -1.28 -10.74 15.42
N GLU A 34 -2.36 -10.32 16.08
CA GLU A 34 -3.70 -10.85 15.90
C GLU A 34 -4.26 -10.50 14.51
N ALA A 35 -4.00 -9.28 14.01
CA ALA A 35 -4.37 -8.88 12.65
C ALA A 35 -3.71 -9.78 11.59
N ALA A 36 -2.43 -10.11 11.77
CA ALA A 36 -1.71 -11.03 10.88
C ALA A 36 -2.30 -12.44 10.91
N GLU A 37 -2.69 -12.94 12.09
CA GLU A 37 -3.37 -14.25 12.20
C GLU A 37 -4.68 -14.25 11.39
N ARG A 38 -5.51 -13.20 11.55
CA ARG A 38 -6.79 -13.08 10.85
C ARG A 38 -6.66 -12.92 9.35
N PHE A 39 -5.71 -12.10 8.88
CA PHE A 39 -5.43 -12.00 7.45
C PHE A 39 -4.88 -13.31 6.87
N GLY A 40 -4.09 -14.07 7.62
CA GLY A 40 -3.63 -15.41 7.21
C GLY A 40 -4.79 -16.39 7.01
N GLN A 41 -5.69 -16.48 8.00
CA GLN A 41 -6.88 -17.33 7.92
C GLN A 41 -7.81 -16.93 6.75
N ALA A 42 -8.05 -15.63 6.56
CA ALA A 42 -8.82 -15.13 5.42
C ALA A 42 -8.15 -15.44 4.07
N GLN A 43 -6.82 -15.32 3.99
CA GLN A 43 -6.05 -15.61 2.78
C GLN A 43 -6.19 -17.08 2.36
N GLU A 44 -6.07 -18.01 3.31
CA GLU A 44 -6.19 -19.45 3.04
C GLU A 44 -7.58 -19.82 2.53
N LEU A 45 -8.63 -19.25 3.12
CA LEU A 45 -10.02 -19.48 2.70
C LEU A 45 -10.30 -18.91 1.30
N PHE A 46 -9.97 -17.64 1.04
CA PHE A 46 -10.12 -17.06 -0.30
C PHE A 46 -9.33 -17.85 -1.37
N ALA A 47 -8.16 -18.36 -1.03
CA ALA A 47 -7.38 -19.22 -1.93
C ALA A 47 -8.06 -20.58 -2.18
N ALA A 48 -8.62 -21.21 -1.15
CA ALA A 48 -9.36 -22.48 -1.26
C ALA A 48 -10.65 -22.35 -2.07
N GLU A 49 -11.31 -21.19 -2.01
CA GLU A 49 -12.49 -20.83 -2.83
C GLU A 49 -12.12 -20.45 -4.28
N GLY A 50 -10.83 -20.29 -4.59
CA GLY A 50 -10.36 -19.83 -5.89
C GLY A 50 -10.47 -18.32 -6.11
N ASN A 51 -10.82 -17.55 -5.07
CA ASN A 51 -10.86 -16.09 -5.08
C ASN A 51 -9.44 -15.50 -4.94
N LEU A 52 -8.63 -15.68 -5.99
CA LEU A 52 -7.22 -15.27 -6.00
C LEU A 52 -7.00 -13.76 -5.85
N ALA A 53 -8.00 -12.93 -6.14
CA ALA A 53 -7.92 -11.49 -5.98
C ALA A 53 -7.97 -11.08 -4.50
N GLU A 54 -8.94 -11.62 -3.75
CA GLU A 54 -9.04 -11.34 -2.30
C GLU A 54 -7.93 -12.05 -1.51
N ALA A 55 -7.50 -13.24 -1.92
CA ALA A 55 -6.33 -13.89 -1.32
C ALA A 55 -5.06 -13.01 -1.50
N ALA A 56 -4.87 -12.39 -2.67
CA ALA A 56 -3.78 -11.44 -2.89
C ALA A 56 -3.94 -10.13 -2.10
N GLU A 57 -5.17 -9.67 -1.85
CA GLU A 57 -5.42 -8.52 -0.97
C GLU A 57 -5.02 -8.85 0.47
N MET A 58 -5.30 -10.06 0.95
CA MET A 58 -4.86 -10.50 2.28
C MET A 58 -3.34 -10.64 2.37
N LEU A 59 -2.66 -11.12 1.32
CA LEU A 59 -1.19 -11.09 1.24
C LEU A 59 -0.63 -9.66 1.25
N ASN A 60 -1.29 -8.70 0.60
CA ASN A 60 -0.89 -7.30 0.66
C ASN A 60 -1.05 -6.73 2.10
N ASN A 61 -2.15 -7.06 2.78
CA ASN A 61 -2.41 -6.62 4.15
C ASN A 61 -1.45 -7.27 5.17
N LEU A 62 -1.18 -8.58 5.05
CA LEU A 62 -0.10 -9.27 5.76
C LEU A 62 1.25 -8.58 5.53
N GLY A 63 1.55 -8.22 4.28
CA GLY A 63 2.74 -7.47 3.90
C GLY A 63 2.91 -6.15 4.65
N VAL A 64 1.84 -5.39 4.81
CA VAL A 64 1.83 -4.15 5.60
C VAL A 64 1.91 -4.43 7.10
N THR A 65 1.22 -5.46 7.60
CA THR A 65 1.18 -5.85 9.02
C THR A 65 2.55 -6.34 9.50
N TYR A 66 3.19 -7.23 8.75
CA TYR A 66 4.57 -7.68 9.02
C TYR A 66 5.58 -6.53 8.99
N ARG A 67 5.35 -5.47 8.19
CA ARG A 67 6.18 -4.25 8.22
C ARG A 67 6.04 -3.49 9.54
N MET A 68 4.86 -3.46 10.14
CA MET A 68 4.63 -2.86 11.47
C MET A 68 5.27 -3.72 12.58
N LEU A 69 5.25 -5.05 12.44
CA LEU A 69 5.92 -6.02 13.30
C LEU A 69 7.45 -6.10 13.11
N HIS A 70 8.04 -5.28 12.24
CA HIS A 70 9.46 -5.36 11.84
C HIS A 70 9.91 -6.71 11.24
N GLN A 71 8.97 -7.54 10.79
CA GLN A 71 9.19 -8.84 10.15
C GLN A 71 9.48 -8.65 8.65
N TRP A 72 10.60 -7.98 8.34
CA TRP A 72 10.88 -7.40 7.03
C TRP A 72 10.85 -8.38 5.85
N ASP A 73 11.32 -9.61 6.04
CA ASP A 73 11.44 -10.59 4.96
C ASP A 73 10.11 -11.33 4.70
N GLN A 74 9.29 -11.52 5.74
CA GLN A 74 7.89 -11.95 5.59
C GLN A 74 7.06 -10.87 4.90
N ALA A 75 7.19 -9.61 5.35
CA ALA A 75 6.56 -8.44 4.72
C ALA A 75 6.87 -8.37 3.22
N ARG A 76 8.15 -8.54 2.86
CA ARG A 76 8.58 -8.55 1.45
C ARG A 76 7.99 -9.70 0.66
N THR A 77 8.00 -10.91 1.23
CA THR A 77 7.52 -12.12 0.55
C THR A 77 6.04 -12.01 0.22
N ALA A 78 5.21 -11.63 1.20
CA ALA A 78 3.77 -11.47 1.02
C ALA A 78 3.42 -10.36 0.00
N LEU A 79 4.12 -9.21 0.04
CA LEU A 79 3.92 -8.15 -0.96
C LEU A 79 4.39 -8.55 -2.37
N GLU A 80 5.51 -9.28 -2.51
CA GLU A 80 5.95 -9.77 -3.84
C GLU A 80 4.98 -10.80 -4.43
N GLU A 81 4.36 -11.64 -3.60
CA GLU A 81 3.37 -12.62 -4.05
C GLU A 81 2.03 -11.97 -4.42
N ALA A 82 1.55 -11.02 -3.62
CA ALA A 82 0.40 -10.19 -3.93
C ALA A 82 0.59 -9.44 -5.27
N GLN A 83 1.73 -8.77 -5.46
CA GLN A 83 2.04 -8.03 -6.70
C GLN A 83 2.04 -8.94 -7.92
N ARG A 84 2.68 -10.13 -7.85
CA ARG A 84 2.68 -11.11 -8.94
C ARG A 84 1.27 -11.61 -9.26
N THR A 85 0.43 -11.80 -8.24
CA THR A 85 -0.94 -12.26 -8.44
C THR A 85 -1.82 -11.18 -9.07
N PHE A 86 -1.78 -9.93 -8.59
CA PHE A 86 -2.51 -8.82 -9.22
C PHE A 86 -2.06 -8.58 -10.67
N ALA A 87 -0.75 -8.60 -10.94
CA ALA A 87 -0.23 -8.48 -12.29
C ALA A 87 -0.71 -9.61 -13.23
N ARG A 88 -0.79 -10.85 -12.73
CA ARG A 88 -1.33 -12.01 -13.48
C ARG A 88 -2.83 -11.91 -13.72
N LEU A 89 -3.59 -11.34 -12.78
CA LEU A 89 -5.04 -11.13 -12.89
C LEU A 89 -5.40 -9.88 -13.71
N GLY A 90 -4.45 -9.00 -13.99
CA GLY A 90 -4.69 -7.71 -14.65
C GLY A 90 -5.27 -6.63 -13.72
N ASP A 91 -5.28 -6.84 -12.40
CA ASP A 91 -5.71 -5.84 -11.42
C ASP A 91 -4.62 -4.79 -11.21
N ARG A 92 -4.52 -3.86 -12.16
CA ARG A 92 -3.49 -2.82 -12.20
C ARG A 92 -3.56 -1.87 -11.00
N SER A 93 -4.76 -1.62 -10.46
CA SER A 93 -4.93 -0.70 -9.32
C SER A 93 -4.35 -1.29 -8.03
N ARG A 94 -4.66 -2.57 -7.75
CA ARG A 94 -4.05 -3.27 -6.61
C ARG A 94 -2.57 -3.59 -6.85
N GLU A 95 -2.14 -3.90 -8.08
CA GLU A 95 -0.71 -4.04 -8.42
C GLU A 95 0.09 -2.78 -8.05
N ALA A 96 -0.39 -1.60 -8.45
CA ALA A 96 0.23 -0.31 -8.15
C ALA A 96 0.28 -0.02 -6.64
N GLN A 97 -0.78 -0.33 -5.91
CA GLN A 97 -0.83 -0.18 -4.45
C GLN A 97 0.23 -1.06 -3.76
N THR A 98 0.34 -2.34 -4.15
CA THR A 98 1.33 -3.27 -3.59
C THR A 98 2.76 -2.87 -3.97
N LEU A 99 2.99 -2.35 -5.18
CA LEU A 99 4.28 -1.77 -5.58
C LEU A 99 4.65 -0.56 -4.70
N GLY A 100 3.69 0.32 -4.40
CA GLY A 100 3.89 1.42 -3.44
C GLY A 100 4.29 0.92 -2.04
N ASN A 101 3.64 -0.15 -1.57
CA ASN A 101 3.97 -0.80 -0.30
C ASN A 101 5.38 -1.42 -0.29
N LEU A 102 5.79 -2.10 -1.36
CA LEU A 102 7.16 -2.60 -1.55
C LEU A 102 8.19 -1.47 -1.55
N GLY A 103 7.90 -0.37 -2.23
CA GLY A 103 8.74 0.82 -2.24
C GLY A 103 8.95 1.40 -0.84
N GLY A 104 7.87 1.53 -0.06
CA GLY A 104 7.93 1.96 1.34
C GLY A 104 8.70 0.99 2.25
N LEU A 105 8.54 -0.32 2.06
CA LEU A 105 9.27 -1.35 2.82
C LEU A 105 10.79 -1.29 2.55
N LEU A 106 11.19 -1.22 1.29
CA LEU A 106 12.61 -1.16 0.91
C LEU A 106 13.27 0.15 1.32
N ALA A 107 12.53 1.27 1.29
CA ALA A 107 13.00 2.54 1.82
C ALA A 107 13.36 2.46 3.32
N THR A 108 12.55 1.77 4.12
CA THR A 108 12.82 1.53 5.54
C THR A 108 14.04 0.63 5.76
N LYS A 109 14.25 -0.39 4.92
CA LYS A 109 15.45 -1.25 4.94
C LYS A 109 16.72 -0.57 4.37
N GLY A 110 16.58 0.62 3.78
CA GLY A 110 17.69 1.38 3.18
C GLY A 110 18.06 1.01 1.74
N ASP A 111 17.33 0.10 1.08
CA ASP A 111 17.47 -0.22 -0.35
C ASP A 111 16.79 0.87 -1.19
N ARG A 112 17.42 2.05 -1.21
CA ARG A 112 16.86 3.28 -1.78
C ARG A 112 16.64 3.21 -3.30
N LEU A 113 17.45 2.44 -4.03
CA LEU A 113 17.34 2.35 -5.49
C LEU A 113 16.09 1.57 -5.89
N ARG A 114 15.89 0.36 -5.34
CA ARG A 114 14.67 -0.42 -5.60
C ARG A 114 13.42 0.22 -5.02
N ALA A 115 13.54 0.94 -3.89
CA ALA A 115 12.44 1.73 -3.37
C ALA A 115 11.96 2.79 -4.37
N GLN A 116 12.88 3.49 -5.04
CA GLN A 116 12.55 4.47 -6.08
C GLN A 116 11.97 3.82 -7.33
N GLU A 117 12.50 2.67 -7.75
CA GLU A 117 11.98 1.89 -8.89
C GLU A 117 10.52 1.48 -8.69
N TYR A 118 10.20 0.86 -7.55
CA TYR A 118 8.83 0.43 -7.25
C TYR A 118 7.86 1.62 -7.08
N LEU A 119 8.28 2.71 -6.44
CA LEU A 119 7.45 3.92 -6.34
C LEU A 119 7.22 4.58 -7.70
N ARG A 120 8.23 4.63 -8.59
CA ARG A 120 8.06 5.15 -9.95
C ARG A 120 7.05 4.30 -10.72
N ARG A 121 7.24 2.97 -10.75
CA ARG A 121 6.32 2.05 -11.44
C ARG A 121 4.89 2.14 -10.88
N ALA A 122 4.70 2.29 -9.57
CA ALA A 122 3.39 2.50 -8.98
C ALA A 122 2.73 3.80 -9.46
N ALA A 123 3.48 4.92 -9.47
CA ALA A 123 3.00 6.21 -9.98
C ALA A 123 2.62 6.13 -11.47
N ASP A 124 3.46 5.50 -12.29
CA ASP A 124 3.22 5.34 -13.72
C ASP A 124 1.92 4.55 -13.98
N ILE A 125 1.63 3.50 -13.20
CA ILE A 125 0.38 2.73 -13.31
C ILE A 125 -0.83 3.57 -12.84
N PHE A 126 -0.73 4.34 -11.77
CA PHE A 126 -1.82 5.23 -11.37
C PHE A 126 -2.09 6.32 -12.43
N ALA A 127 -1.06 6.81 -13.11
CA ALA A 127 -1.20 7.72 -14.25
C ALA A 127 -1.89 7.03 -15.46
N GLU A 128 -1.54 5.78 -15.78
CA GLU A 128 -2.23 4.96 -16.80
C GLU A 128 -3.73 4.79 -16.51
N LEU A 129 -4.07 4.60 -15.23
CA LEU A 129 -5.45 4.44 -14.75
C LEU A 129 -6.23 5.76 -14.57
N GLY A 130 -5.54 6.90 -14.63
CA GLY A 130 -6.11 8.22 -14.33
C GLY A 130 -6.38 8.48 -12.85
N ASP A 131 -5.85 7.67 -11.93
CA ASP A 131 -5.96 7.88 -10.47
C ASP A 131 -4.96 8.96 -10.03
N ARG A 132 -5.32 10.21 -10.27
CA ARG A 132 -4.49 11.40 -10.00
C ARG A 132 -4.18 11.56 -8.52
N GLN A 133 -5.07 11.14 -7.62
CA GLN A 133 -4.81 11.18 -6.19
C GLN A 133 -3.66 10.23 -5.82
N ARG A 134 -3.73 8.95 -6.20
CA ARG A 134 -2.68 7.98 -5.87
C ARG A 134 -1.39 8.20 -6.66
N GLU A 135 -1.47 8.68 -7.90
CA GLU A 135 -0.32 9.16 -8.68
C GLU A 135 0.44 10.25 -7.90
N GLY A 136 -0.26 11.31 -7.49
CA GLY A 136 0.32 12.43 -6.76
C GLY A 136 0.91 12.05 -5.41
N GLU A 137 0.23 11.21 -4.63
CA GLU A 137 0.71 10.67 -3.35
C GLU A 137 1.99 9.83 -3.53
N THR A 138 2.03 9.00 -4.56
CA THR A 138 3.18 8.13 -4.86
C THR A 138 4.38 8.94 -5.33
N LEU A 139 4.19 9.96 -6.18
CA LEU A 139 5.25 10.88 -6.61
C LEU A 139 5.80 11.71 -5.44
N ILE A 140 4.95 12.13 -4.49
CA ILE A 140 5.38 12.76 -3.24
C ILE A 140 6.26 11.82 -2.42
N ALA A 141 5.85 10.57 -2.24
CA ALA A 141 6.66 9.56 -1.54
C ALA A 141 8.01 9.33 -2.23
N LEU A 142 8.02 9.23 -3.57
CA LEU A 142 9.23 9.09 -4.38
C LEU A 142 10.18 10.29 -4.21
N GLY A 143 9.66 11.52 -4.30
CA GLY A 143 10.44 12.74 -4.11
C GLY A 143 11.11 12.83 -2.74
N ILE A 144 10.40 12.38 -1.69
CA ILE A 144 10.94 12.26 -0.32
C ILE A 144 12.08 11.23 -0.27
N GLN A 145 11.97 10.08 -0.94
CA GLN A 145 13.04 9.07 -0.96
C GLN A 145 14.27 9.53 -1.76
N MET A 146 14.08 10.21 -2.89
CA MET A 146 15.17 10.82 -3.66
C MET A 146 15.92 11.87 -2.83
N TRP A 147 15.19 12.74 -2.13
CA TRP A 147 15.78 13.73 -1.21
C TRP A 147 16.60 13.06 -0.10
N LYS A 148 16.07 11.99 0.52
CA LYS A 148 16.78 11.16 1.53
C LYS A 148 17.97 10.38 0.96
N ALA A 149 18.02 10.14 -0.36
CA ALA A 149 19.14 9.51 -1.05
C ALA A 149 20.26 10.50 -1.41
N GLY A 150 20.01 11.81 -1.30
CA GLY A 150 20.97 12.87 -1.64
C GLY A 150 20.63 13.63 -2.93
N ASP A 151 19.76 13.08 -3.79
CA ASP A 151 19.21 13.83 -4.93
C ASP A 151 18.11 14.79 -4.47
N ARG A 152 18.55 15.90 -3.87
CA ARG A 152 17.67 16.98 -3.40
C ARG A 152 16.97 17.69 -4.56
N ARG A 153 17.58 17.76 -5.75
CA ARG A 153 17.02 18.49 -6.89
C ARG A 153 15.92 17.69 -7.57
N GLY A 154 16.19 16.46 -7.96
CA GLY A 154 15.18 15.56 -8.53
C GLY A 154 14.10 15.21 -7.50
N GLY A 155 14.46 15.06 -6.23
CA GLY A 155 13.50 14.86 -5.15
C GLY A 155 12.52 16.02 -4.98
N LEU A 156 13.01 17.27 -4.96
CA LEU A 156 12.13 18.46 -4.89
C LEU A 156 11.26 18.63 -6.14
N GLN A 157 11.81 18.33 -7.32
CA GLN A 157 11.06 18.38 -8.57
C GLN A 157 9.92 17.35 -8.58
N THR A 158 10.20 16.09 -8.27
CA THR A 158 9.21 15.01 -8.22
C THR A 158 8.16 15.23 -7.13
N TYR A 159 8.57 15.77 -5.97
CA TYR A 159 7.65 16.15 -4.90
C TYR A 159 6.68 17.27 -5.32
N ARG A 160 7.18 18.27 -6.06
CA ARG A 160 6.35 19.36 -6.62
C ARG A 160 5.40 18.84 -7.70
N GLU A 161 5.87 17.96 -8.57
CA GLU A 161 5.07 17.28 -9.61
C GLU A 161 3.87 16.56 -8.96
N GLY A 162 4.12 15.71 -7.96
CA GLY A 162 3.05 15.04 -7.22
C GLY A 162 2.06 16.01 -6.57
N LEU A 163 2.52 17.08 -5.92
CA LEU A 163 1.65 18.12 -5.35
C LEU A 163 0.79 18.86 -6.39
N GLN A 164 1.21 18.92 -7.66
CA GLN A 164 0.46 19.56 -8.75
C GLN A 164 -0.59 18.63 -9.36
N ILE A 165 -0.45 17.31 -9.17
CA ILE A 165 -1.32 16.28 -9.72
C ILE A 165 -2.45 15.90 -8.74
N LEU A 166 -2.24 16.01 -7.42
CA LEU A 166 -3.27 15.74 -6.40
C LEU A 166 -4.58 16.47 -6.67
N GLU A 167 -5.68 15.71 -6.76
CA GLU A 167 -7.04 16.26 -6.82
C GLU A 167 -7.48 16.83 -5.47
N ASN A 168 -7.15 16.11 -4.38
CA ASN A 168 -7.57 16.44 -3.02
C ASN A 168 -6.36 16.64 -2.09
N PRO A 169 -5.53 17.68 -2.31
CA PRO A 169 -4.40 17.98 -1.44
C PRO A 169 -4.88 18.43 -0.04
N ASN A 170 -4.28 17.85 1.00
CA ASN A 170 -4.58 18.20 2.39
C ASN A 170 -4.10 19.64 2.74
N PRO A 171 -4.52 20.23 3.87
CA PRO A 171 -4.18 21.62 4.21
C PRO A 171 -2.68 21.93 4.24
N GLN A 172 -1.83 20.98 4.66
CA GLN A 172 -0.38 21.13 4.67
C GLN A 172 0.20 21.11 3.25
N GLN A 173 -0.24 20.15 2.42
CA GLN A 173 0.11 20.07 1.00
C GLN A 173 -0.29 21.34 0.24
N ARG A 174 -1.49 21.88 0.48
CA ARG A 174 -1.96 23.15 -0.10
C ARG A 174 -1.13 24.35 0.35
N PHE A 175 -0.72 24.39 1.61
CA PHE A 175 0.17 25.42 2.14
C PHE A 175 1.56 25.35 1.48
N ILE A 176 2.15 24.15 1.40
CA ILE A 176 3.47 23.94 0.77
C ILE A 176 3.43 24.29 -0.72
N LEU A 177 2.39 23.88 -1.45
CA LEU A 177 2.22 24.23 -2.87
C LEU A 177 2.15 25.76 -3.08
N ARG A 178 1.43 26.48 -2.22
CA ARG A 178 1.38 27.96 -2.23
C ARG A 178 2.73 28.59 -1.90
N LEU A 179 3.43 28.09 -0.89
CA LEU A 179 4.77 28.57 -0.50
C LEU A 179 5.78 28.39 -1.63
N LEU A 180 5.81 27.21 -2.26
CA LEU A 180 6.69 26.92 -3.40
C LEU A 180 6.37 27.80 -4.62
N GLY A 181 5.09 28.09 -4.88
CA GLY A 181 4.67 29.02 -5.92
C GLY A 181 5.12 30.45 -5.65
N TRP A 182 4.97 30.93 -4.41
CA TRP A 182 5.41 32.26 -3.99
C TRP A 182 6.93 32.43 -4.05
N LEU A 183 7.69 31.45 -3.54
CA LEU A 183 9.15 31.43 -3.62
C LEU A 183 9.65 31.45 -5.07
N PHE A 184 9.00 30.70 -5.97
CA PHE A 184 9.34 30.70 -7.39
C PHE A 184 9.08 32.05 -8.06
N TRP A 185 8.00 32.74 -7.70
CA TRP A 185 7.71 34.09 -8.20
C TRP A 185 8.76 35.10 -7.71
N LEU A 186 9.11 35.03 -6.43
CA LEU A 186 10.04 35.96 -5.76
C LEU A 186 11.50 35.77 -6.25
N LEU A 187 11.93 34.53 -6.48
CA LEU A 187 13.26 34.20 -7.04
C LEU A 187 13.39 34.49 -8.54
N ARG A 188 12.30 34.83 -9.23
CA ARG A 188 12.26 35.13 -10.67
C ARG A 188 12.25 36.64 -10.96
N TRP A 189 12.19 37.49 -9.92
CA TRP A 189 12.25 38.94 -10.07
C TRP A 189 13.72 39.42 -9.98
N PRO A 190 14.26 40.12 -11.00
CA PRO A 190 15.54 40.79 -10.88
C PRO A 190 15.38 42.05 -10.02
N VAL A 191 16.31 42.24 -9.07
CA VAL A 191 16.53 43.54 -8.39
C VAL A 191 17.29 44.46 -9.33
#